data_AF-A0A2K5TT38-F1
#
_entry.id   AF-A0A2K5TT38-F1
#
_cell.length_a   1.000
_cell.length_b   1.000
_cell.length_c   1.000
_cell.angle_alpha   90.00
_cell.angle_beta   90.00
_cell.angle_gamma   90.00
#
_symmetry.space_group_name_H-M   'P 1'
#
loop_
_entity.id
_entity.type
_entity.pdbx_description
1 polymer ?
#
loop_
_entity_poly.entity_id
_entity_poly.type
_entity_poly.pdbx_seq_one_letter_code
_entity_poly.pdbx_strand_id
1 'polypeptide(L)'
;MGAARVGLVDCHCHISAPDFDRDLDDVLEKAKKANVVALVAVAEHSGEFEKIMQLSERYNGFVLPCLGVHPVQGLSPEDQRSVTLKDLDVALPIIENYKDRLLAIGEVGLDFSPRFAGTDEQKEEQRQVLIRQIQLAKRLNLPVNVHSRSAGRPTINLLQEQGADKVLLHAFDGRPSVAMEGVRAGYFFSIPPSIIRSGQKQKLVKQLPLTSICLETDSPALGPEKQVRNEPWNVSISAEYIAQVKGISVEEVIEVTTQNALKLFPKLRHLLQK
;
A
#
# COMPACT_ATOMS: atom_id res chain seq x y z
N MET A 1 -20.92 6.95 -27.97
CA MET A 1 -19.56 7.27 -27.51
C MET A 1 -19.22 6.28 -26.41
N GLY A 2 -18.37 5.29 -26.68
CA GLY A 2 -18.05 4.25 -25.70
C GLY A 2 -17.33 4.88 -24.51
N ALA A 3 -17.82 4.66 -23.30
CA ALA A 3 -17.10 5.05 -22.09
C ALA A 3 -15.69 4.43 -22.16
N ALA A 4 -14.65 5.26 -21.99
CA ALA A 4 -13.30 4.76 -21.86
C ALA A 4 -13.29 3.74 -20.71
N ARG A 5 -12.93 2.49 -21.00
CA ARG A 5 -12.94 1.41 -20.02
C ARG A 5 -11.98 1.80 -18.89
N VAL A 6 -12.51 2.01 -17.68
CA VAL A 6 -11.67 2.32 -16.50
C VAL A 6 -10.92 1.06 -16.11
N GLY A 7 -9.62 1.17 -15.88
CA GLY A 7 -8.76 0.04 -15.50
C GLY A 7 -8.57 -0.07 -14.00
N LEU A 8 -8.02 -1.20 -13.55
CA LEU A 8 -7.73 -1.47 -12.15
C LEU A 8 -6.42 -0.79 -11.72
N VAL A 9 -6.41 -0.18 -10.54
CA VAL A 9 -5.20 0.36 -9.90
C VAL A 9 -4.85 -0.51 -8.70
N ASP A 10 -3.69 -1.15 -8.74
CA ASP A 10 -3.12 -1.83 -7.58
C ASP A 10 -2.37 -0.80 -6.73
N CYS A 11 -2.99 -0.37 -5.63
CA CYS A 11 -2.48 0.72 -4.80
C CYS A 11 -1.36 0.32 -3.84
N HIS A 12 -1.00 -0.96 -3.76
CA HIS A 12 0.05 -1.45 -2.87
C HIS A 12 0.56 -2.84 -3.31
N CYS A 13 1.83 -2.89 -3.75
CA CYS A 13 2.53 -4.14 -4.03
C CYS A 13 4.06 -4.02 -3.96
N HIS A 14 4.74 -5.14 -3.73
CA HIS A 14 6.19 -5.28 -3.63
C HIS A 14 6.77 -5.98 -4.87
N ILE A 15 6.64 -5.35 -6.04
CA ILE A 15 7.20 -5.92 -7.29
C ILE A 15 8.74 -5.93 -7.32
N SER A 16 9.40 -5.24 -6.39
CA SER A 16 10.84 -5.35 -6.14
C SER A 16 11.23 -6.57 -5.30
N ALA A 17 10.26 -7.33 -4.77
CA ALA A 17 10.53 -8.52 -3.98
C ALA A 17 11.32 -9.59 -4.76
N PRO A 18 12.20 -10.35 -4.11
CA PRO A 18 12.95 -11.44 -4.75
C PRO A 18 12.07 -12.48 -5.44
N ASP A 19 10.84 -12.67 -4.98
CA ASP A 19 9.82 -13.58 -5.55
C ASP A 19 9.51 -13.31 -7.03
N PHE A 20 9.81 -12.11 -7.54
CA PHE A 20 9.56 -11.71 -8.93
C PHE A 20 10.83 -11.64 -9.79
N ASP A 21 12.03 -11.88 -9.24
CA ASP A 21 13.31 -11.67 -9.94
C ASP A 21 13.43 -12.44 -11.26
N ARG A 22 12.73 -13.57 -11.38
CA ARG A 22 12.84 -14.48 -12.53
C ARG A 22 11.91 -14.12 -13.69
N ASP A 23 10.77 -13.51 -13.40
CA ASP A 23 9.65 -13.42 -14.34
C ASP A 23 8.85 -12.11 -14.27
N LEU A 24 9.37 -11.08 -13.58
CA LEU A 24 8.67 -9.80 -13.39
C LEU A 24 8.13 -9.20 -14.70
N ASP A 25 8.91 -9.24 -15.77
CA ASP A 25 8.48 -8.72 -17.08
C ASP A 25 7.21 -9.42 -17.60
N ASP A 26 7.18 -10.75 -17.54
CA ASP A 26 6.02 -11.56 -17.93
C ASP A 26 4.84 -11.31 -16.99
N VAL A 27 5.13 -11.12 -15.70
CA VAL A 27 4.11 -10.79 -14.69
C VAL A 27 3.43 -9.45 -15.01
N LEU A 28 4.22 -8.42 -15.32
CA LEU A 28 3.70 -7.09 -15.64
C LEU A 28 2.94 -7.07 -16.97
N GLU A 29 3.38 -7.82 -17.98
CA GLU A 29 2.64 -7.95 -19.25
C GLU A 29 1.30 -8.67 -19.07
N LYS A 30 1.24 -9.70 -18.22
CA LYS A 30 -0.02 -10.35 -17.85
C LYS A 30 -0.94 -9.40 -17.08
N ALA A 31 -0.40 -8.60 -16.16
CA ALA A 31 -1.19 -7.60 -15.43
C ALA A 31 -1.86 -6.59 -16.37
N LYS A 32 -1.13 -6.07 -17.38
CA LYS A 32 -1.70 -5.18 -18.40
C LYS A 32 -2.83 -5.85 -19.18
N LYS A 33 -2.64 -7.10 -19.61
CA LYS A 33 -3.68 -7.88 -20.31
C LYS A 33 -4.91 -8.15 -19.42
N ALA A 34 -4.71 -8.21 -18.10
CA ALA A 34 -5.76 -8.34 -17.10
C ALA A 34 -6.42 -6.99 -16.72
N ASN A 35 -6.25 -5.93 -17.53
CA ASN A 35 -6.85 -4.61 -17.34
C ASN A 35 -6.35 -3.86 -16.08
N VAL A 36 -5.17 -4.22 -15.56
CA VAL A 36 -4.44 -3.39 -14.60
C VAL A 36 -3.80 -2.23 -15.35
N VAL A 37 -4.03 -1.00 -14.91
CA VAL A 37 -3.51 0.22 -15.55
C VAL A 37 -2.42 0.92 -14.76
N ALA A 38 -2.28 0.60 -13.48
CA ALA A 38 -1.22 1.15 -12.63
C ALA A 38 -0.90 0.20 -11.47
N LEU A 39 0.39 0.11 -11.14
CA LEU A 39 0.91 -0.56 -9.95
C LEU A 39 1.67 0.46 -9.10
N VAL A 40 1.28 0.58 -7.84
CA VAL A 40 1.96 1.39 -6.84
C VAL A 40 2.95 0.51 -6.09
N ALA A 41 4.21 0.57 -6.52
CA ALA A 41 5.30 -0.22 -5.98
C ALA A 41 5.84 0.42 -4.71
N VAL A 42 5.76 -0.29 -3.59
CA VAL A 42 6.25 0.18 -2.28
C VAL A 42 7.57 -0.48 -1.88
N ALA A 43 8.35 0.21 -1.07
CA ALA A 43 9.59 -0.30 -0.49
C ALA A 43 9.39 -0.77 0.96
N GLU A 44 10.21 -1.70 1.42
CA GLU A 44 10.35 -2.07 2.83
C GLU A 44 11.67 -1.55 3.43
N HIS A 45 12.76 -1.58 2.66
CA HIS A 45 14.10 -1.20 3.14
C HIS A 45 14.91 -0.42 2.10
N SER A 46 15.90 0.36 2.55
CA SER A 46 16.70 1.23 1.67
C SER A 46 17.48 0.48 0.57
N GLY A 47 17.89 -0.76 0.83
CA GLY A 47 18.62 -1.60 -0.13
C GLY A 47 17.90 -1.92 -1.44
N GLU A 48 16.57 -1.78 -1.52
CA GLU A 48 15.80 -2.01 -2.76
C GLU A 48 15.32 -0.73 -3.44
N PHE A 49 15.59 0.45 -2.86
CA PHE A 49 15.09 1.72 -3.39
C PHE A 49 15.53 1.94 -4.84
N GLU A 50 16.79 1.65 -5.14
CA GLU A 50 17.34 1.79 -6.49
C GLU A 50 16.64 0.85 -7.48
N LYS A 51 16.33 -0.40 -7.06
CA LYS A 51 15.57 -1.36 -7.87
C LYS A 51 14.17 -0.83 -8.18
N ILE A 52 13.47 -0.29 -7.19
CA ILE A 52 12.13 0.33 -7.38
C ILE A 52 12.21 1.50 -8.36
N MET A 53 13.21 2.37 -8.22
CA MET A 53 13.38 3.49 -9.14
C MET A 53 13.69 3.04 -10.56
N GLN A 54 14.54 2.02 -10.75
CA GLN A 54 14.82 1.43 -12.06
C GLN A 54 13.57 0.80 -12.69
N LEU A 55 12.76 0.10 -11.90
CA LEU A 55 11.48 -0.45 -12.37
C LEU A 55 10.51 0.66 -12.81
N SER A 56 10.46 1.78 -12.05
CA SER A 56 9.63 2.93 -12.44
C SER A 56 10.08 3.58 -13.76
N GLU A 57 11.37 3.56 -14.08
CA GLU A 57 11.88 4.07 -15.37
C GLU A 57 11.56 3.11 -16.51
N ARG A 58 11.83 1.82 -16.28
CA ARG A 58 11.62 0.77 -17.27
C ARG A 58 10.15 0.63 -17.66
N TYR A 59 9.25 0.80 -16.70
CA TYR A 59 7.80 0.71 -16.86
C TYR A 59 7.13 2.06 -16.59
N ASN A 60 7.71 3.13 -17.12
CA ASN A 60 7.23 4.49 -16.93
C ASN A 60 5.74 4.64 -17.27
N GLY A 61 5.00 5.28 -16.36
CA GLY A 61 3.54 5.46 -16.45
C GLY A 61 2.71 4.26 -15.96
N PHE A 62 3.32 3.08 -15.78
CA PHE A 62 2.65 1.87 -15.30
C PHE A 62 3.07 1.49 -13.88
N VAL A 63 4.38 1.51 -13.59
CA VAL A 63 4.94 1.29 -12.25
C VAL A 63 5.23 2.63 -11.60
N LEU A 64 4.65 2.85 -10.42
CA LEU A 64 4.66 4.13 -9.73
C LEU A 64 5.38 3.97 -8.38
N PRO A 65 6.54 4.63 -8.18
CA PRO A 65 7.42 4.31 -7.06
C PRO A 65 6.97 5.00 -5.78
N CYS A 66 7.01 4.24 -4.69
CA CYS A 66 6.93 4.72 -3.31
C CYS A 66 8.18 4.23 -2.58
N LEU A 67 8.83 5.13 -1.84
CA LEU A 67 9.98 4.79 -1.01
C LEU A 67 9.66 5.11 0.46
N GLY A 68 10.09 4.24 1.36
CA GLY A 68 9.82 4.31 2.78
C GLY A 68 10.55 3.20 3.52
N VAL A 69 10.59 3.29 4.84
CA VAL A 69 11.17 2.27 5.72
C VAL A 69 10.06 1.64 6.55
N HIS A 70 9.87 0.34 6.35
CA HIS A 70 8.82 -0.47 6.96
C HIS A 70 9.10 -0.75 8.46
N PRO A 71 8.07 -0.87 9.33
CA PRO A 71 8.23 -1.15 10.77
C PRO A 71 8.99 -2.44 11.12
N VAL A 72 9.03 -3.40 10.21
CA VAL A 72 9.80 -4.64 10.33
C VAL A 72 10.92 -4.62 9.29
N GLN A 73 12.15 -4.89 9.72
CA GLN A 73 13.37 -4.90 8.91
C GLN A 73 14.04 -6.27 8.98
N GLY A 74 14.73 -6.67 7.93
CA GLY A 74 15.44 -7.96 7.83
C GLY A 74 15.07 -8.67 6.53
N LEU A 75 16.06 -9.30 5.88
CA LEU A 75 15.89 -9.92 4.56
C LEU A 75 15.37 -11.36 4.61
N SER A 76 15.59 -12.04 5.73
CA SER A 76 15.20 -13.42 5.96
C SER A 76 14.20 -13.51 7.13
N PRO A 77 13.31 -14.52 7.17
CA PRO A 77 12.40 -14.71 8.30
C PRO A 77 13.09 -14.80 9.65
N GLU A 78 14.32 -15.34 9.71
CA GLU A 78 15.13 -15.50 10.92
C GLU A 78 15.79 -14.18 11.38
N ASP A 79 16.04 -13.23 10.48
CA ASP A 79 16.70 -11.96 10.79
C ASP A 79 15.71 -10.79 10.99
N GLN A 80 14.40 -11.05 10.93
CA GLN A 80 13.40 -10.00 11.09
C GLN A 80 13.41 -9.38 12.49
N ARG A 81 13.47 -8.04 12.54
CA ARG A 81 13.48 -7.22 13.75
C ARG A 81 12.62 -5.96 13.58
N SER A 82 12.34 -5.28 14.68
CA SER A 82 11.79 -3.92 14.63
C SER A 82 12.74 -2.96 13.92
N VAL A 83 12.17 -2.00 13.19
CA VAL A 83 12.89 -0.86 12.60
C VAL A 83 13.53 0.00 13.68
N THR A 84 14.64 0.63 13.33
CA THR A 84 15.36 1.59 14.16
C THR A 84 15.49 2.93 13.46
N LEU A 85 15.81 3.99 14.22
CA LEU A 85 16.11 5.29 13.62
C LEU A 85 17.31 5.25 12.65
N LYS A 86 18.27 4.34 12.86
CA LYS A 86 19.42 4.17 11.96
C LYS A 86 19.02 3.69 10.58
N ASP A 87 18.01 2.83 10.48
CA ASP A 87 17.49 2.36 9.19
C ASP A 87 16.91 3.53 8.39
N LEU A 88 16.19 4.42 9.08
CA LEU A 88 15.66 5.64 8.48
C LEU A 88 16.76 6.63 8.08
N ASP A 89 17.77 6.83 8.91
CA ASP A 89 18.87 7.78 8.63
C ASP A 89 19.62 7.41 7.33
N VAL A 90 19.76 6.12 7.03
CA VAL A 90 20.33 5.64 5.75
C VAL A 90 19.40 5.90 4.56
N ALA A 91 18.09 5.81 4.76
CA ALA A 91 17.09 5.95 3.71
C ALA A 91 16.85 7.41 3.28
N LEU A 92 16.94 8.37 4.22
CA LEU A 92 16.58 9.77 4.00
C LEU A 92 17.30 10.44 2.79
N PRO A 93 18.63 10.31 2.60
CA PRO A 93 19.31 10.93 1.47
C PRO A 93 18.82 10.41 0.11
N ILE A 94 18.48 9.12 0.02
CA ILE A 94 18.02 8.48 -1.21
C ILE A 94 16.60 8.95 -1.55
N ILE A 95 15.72 9.02 -0.55
CA ILE A 95 14.35 9.54 -0.73
C ILE A 95 14.40 11.00 -1.20
N GLU A 96 15.28 11.82 -0.61
CA GLU A 96 15.43 13.22 -1.01
C GLU A 96 15.92 13.38 -2.46
N ASN A 97 16.82 12.49 -2.90
CA ASN A 97 17.31 12.46 -4.29
C ASN A 97 16.19 12.16 -5.29
N TYR A 98 15.22 11.33 -4.93
CA TYR A 98 14.13 10.89 -5.82
C TYR A 98 12.78 11.59 -5.60
N LYS A 99 12.69 12.55 -4.67
CA LYS A 99 11.44 13.19 -4.21
C LYS A 99 10.44 13.61 -5.29
N ASP A 100 10.93 14.13 -6.41
CA ASP A 100 10.06 14.65 -7.47
C ASP A 100 9.39 13.52 -8.27
N ARG A 101 10.01 12.34 -8.28
CA ARG A 101 9.57 11.14 -9.01
C ARG A 101 8.64 10.23 -8.20
N LEU A 102 8.61 10.37 -6.87
CA LEU A 102 7.80 9.52 -6.00
C LEU A 102 6.31 9.85 -6.09
N LEU A 103 5.48 8.80 -6.03
CA LEU A 103 4.03 8.89 -5.90
C LEU A 103 3.61 9.12 -4.45
N ALA A 104 4.26 8.44 -3.50
CA ALA A 104 4.02 8.53 -2.06
C ALA A 104 5.27 8.15 -1.27
N ILE A 105 5.23 8.38 0.05
CA ILE A 105 6.17 7.77 1.01
C ILE A 105 5.58 6.43 1.45
N GLY A 106 6.26 5.33 1.17
CA GLY A 106 5.71 4.00 1.44
C GLY A 106 6.65 2.85 1.09
N GLU A 107 6.59 1.74 1.81
CA GLU A 107 5.68 1.44 2.92
C GLU A 107 6.22 1.95 4.27
N VAL A 108 5.36 2.55 5.08
CA VAL A 108 5.68 3.07 6.42
C VAL A 108 4.62 2.63 7.40
N GLY A 109 4.86 2.58 8.71
CA GLY A 109 3.77 2.26 9.64
C GLY A 109 4.20 1.70 10.97
N LEU A 110 3.29 0.95 11.59
CA LEU A 110 3.51 0.25 12.87
C LEU A 110 3.12 -1.23 12.72
N ASP A 111 3.96 -2.13 13.21
CA ASP A 111 3.65 -3.56 13.39
C ASP A 111 3.91 -3.94 14.85
N PHE A 112 2.82 -4.03 15.63
CA PHE A 112 2.85 -4.37 17.06
C PHE A 112 2.66 -5.87 17.30
N SER A 113 2.97 -6.71 16.30
CA SER A 113 2.99 -8.15 16.50
C SER A 113 4.00 -8.51 17.59
N PRO A 114 3.65 -9.40 18.55
CA PRO A 114 4.52 -9.72 19.69
C PRO A 114 5.94 -10.17 19.33
N ARG A 115 6.10 -10.75 18.13
CA ARG A 115 7.40 -11.19 17.60
C ARG A 115 8.35 -10.03 17.28
N PHE A 116 7.83 -8.89 16.83
CA PHE A 116 8.64 -7.78 16.31
C PHE A 116 8.72 -6.60 17.28
N ALA A 117 7.62 -6.29 17.98
CA ALA A 117 7.55 -5.18 18.94
C ALA A 117 6.94 -5.64 20.26
N GLY A 118 7.65 -6.55 20.93
CA GLY A 118 7.25 -7.09 22.24
C GLY A 118 7.53 -6.14 23.41
N THR A 119 8.46 -5.20 23.24
CA THR A 119 8.86 -4.21 24.25
C THR A 119 8.29 -2.83 23.95
N ASP A 120 8.14 -1.98 24.96
CA ASP A 120 7.63 -0.63 24.75
C ASP A 120 8.67 0.28 24.08
N GLU A 121 9.96 0.01 24.29
CA GLU A 121 11.06 0.67 23.57
C GLU A 121 10.96 0.42 22.05
N GLN A 122 10.72 -0.83 21.63
CA GLN A 122 10.54 -1.16 20.20
C GLN A 122 9.32 -0.47 19.60
N LYS A 123 8.18 -0.44 20.33
CA LYS A 123 6.98 0.27 19.87
C LYS A 123 7.24 1.75 19.73
N GLU A 124 7.92 2.37 20.69
CA GLU A 124 8.25 3.79 20.63
C GLU A 124 9.22 4.10 19.49
N GLU A 125 10.19 3.23 19.23
CA GLU A 125 11.10 3.40 18.10
C GLU A 125 10.37 3.33 16.74
N GLN A 126 9.45 2.39 16.56
CA GLN A 126 8.56 2.36 15.38
C GLN A 126 7.75 3.66 15.25
N ARG A 127 7.18 4.16 16.36
CA ARG A 127 6.44 5.43 16.37
C ARG A 127 7.31 6.60 15.93
N GLN A 128 8.54 6.71 16.42
CA GLN A 128 9.46 7.78 16.04
C GLN A 128 9.85 7.71 14.56
N VAL A 129 10.10 6.51 14.04
CA VAL A 129 10.37 6.29 12.60
C VAL A 129 9.16 6.71 11.76
N LEU A 130 7.94 6.31 12.14
CA LEU A 130 6.72 6.70 11.43
C LEU A 130 6.48 8.22 11.49
N ILE A 131 6.65 8.85 12.66
CA ILE A 131 6.49 10.30 12.84
C ILE A 131 7.40 11.06 11.86
N ARG A 132 8.68 10.70 11.78
CA ARG A 132 9.63 11.35 10.86
C ARG A 132 9.27 11.16 9.40
N GLN A 133 8.74 9.98 9.03
CA GLN A 133 8.30 9.72 7.65
C GLN A 133 7.00 10.46 7.29
N ILE A 134 6.08 10.66 8.24
CA ILE A 134 4.90 11.53 8.03
C ILE A 134 5.35 12.99 7.85
N GLN A 135 6.30 13.47 8.65
CA GLN A 135 6.85 14.82 8.52
C GLN A 135 7.56 15.00 7.17
N LEU A 136 8.31 14.00 6.72
CA LEU A 136 8.91 13.95 5.39
C LEU A 136 7.85 14.03 4.30
N ALA A 137 6.82 13.21 4.35
CA ALA A 137 5.72 13.19 3.38
C ALA A 137 5.04 14.57 3.30
N LYS A 138 4.79 15.23 4.44
CA LYS A 138 4.24 16.59 4.50
C LYS A 138 5.17 17.61 3.84
N ARG A 139 6.48 17.56 4.12
CA ARG A 139 7.47 18.46 3.50
C ARG A 139 7.55 18.28 1.98
N LEU A 140 7.43 17.05 1.50
CA LEU A 140 7.47 16.73 0.07
C LEU A 140 6.09 16.82 -0.61
N ASN A 141 5.03 17.16 0.13
CA ASN A 141 3.64 17.15 -0.33
C ASN A 141 3.24 15.80 -0.97
N LEU A 142 3.62 14.70 -0.33
CA LEU A 142 3.34 13.34 -0.74
C LEU A 142 2.35 12.65 0.21
N PRO A 143 1.49 11.75 -0.30
CA PRO A 143 0.73 10.82 0.54
C PRO A 143 1.63 9.85 1.30
N VAL A 144 1.04 9.13 2.27
CA VAL A 144 1.67 7.99 2.96
C VAL A 144 0.92 6.68 2.66
N ASN A 145 1.67 5.62 2.34
CA ASN A 145 1.16 4.26 2.15
C ASN A 145 1.53 3.41 3.38
N VAL A 146 0.52 2.99 4.16
CA VAL A 146 0.69 2.75 5.61
C VAL A 146 0.36 1.32 6.05
N HIS A 147 1.35 0.68 6.68
CA HIS A 147 1.26 -0.54 7.46
C HIS A 147 0.64 -0.32 8.84
N SER A 148 -0.20 -1.26 9.29
CA SER A 148 -0.85 -1.13 10.62
C SER A 148 -1.18 -2.46 11.31
N ARG A 149 -0.41 -3.53 11.07
CA ARG A 149 -0.65 -4.86 11.64
C ARG A 149 -0.56 -4.84 13.17
N SER A 150 -1.56 -5.41 13.82
CA SER A 150 -1.71 -5.39 15.30
C SER A 150 -1.69 -3.98 15.92
N ALA A 151 -1.75 -2.91 15.11
CA ALA A 151 -1.50 -1.53 15.51
C ALA A 151 -2.48 -0.54 14.87
N GLY A 152 -3.66 -1.00 14.41
CA GLY A 152 -4.62 -0.18 13.67
C GLY A 152 -5.05 1.11 14.39
N ARG A 153 -5.44 1.02 15.68
CA ARG A 153 -5.81 2.21 16.49
C ARG A 153 -4.59 3.11 16.75
N PRO A 154 -3.45 2.60 17.27
CA PRO A 154 -2.23 3.41 17.42
C PRO A 154 -1.83 4.17 16.15
N THR A 155 -1.90 3.50 14.99
CA THR A 155 -1.51 4.07 13.71
C THR A 155 -2.45 5.22 13.30
N ILE A 156 -3.77 5.01 13.36
CA ILE A 156 -4.76 6.06 13.02
C ILE A 156 -4.60 7.28 13.94
N ASN A 157 -4.46 7.07 15.25
CA ASN A 157 -4.30 8.16 16.21
C ASN A 157 -3.03 8.96 15.90
N LEU A 158 -1.90 8.29 15.67
CA LEU A 158 -0.63 8.94 15.37
C LEU A 158 -0.69 9.71 14.05
N LEU A 159 -1.34 9.17 13.01
CA LEU A 159 -1.56 9.88 11.75
C LEU A 159 -2.38 11.17 11.96
N GLN A 160 -3.43 11.12 12.78
CA GLN A 160 -4.25 12.29 13.11
C GLN A 160 -3.47 13.32 13.93
N GLU A 161 -2.71 12.88 14.94
CA GLU A 161 -1.85 13.73 15.78
C GLU A 161 -0.80 14.47 14.95
N GLN A 162 -0.22 13.79 13.95
CA GLN A 162 0.75 14.40 13.03
C GLN A 162 0.08 15.20 11.89
N GLY A 163 -1.25 15.21 11.81
CA GLY A 163 -2.02 15.90 10.77
C GLY A 163 -1.66 15.40 9.37
N ALA A 164 -1.65 14.08 9.19
CA ALA A 164 -1.51 13.46 7.87
C ALA A 164 -2.79 13.70 7.04
N ASP A 165 -2.63 14.13 5.78
CA ASP A 165 -3.75 14.48 4.90
C ASP A 165 -4.17 13.29 4.02
N LYS A 166 -3.24 12.80 3.19
CA LYS A 166 -3.50 11.72 2.23
C LYS A 166 -2.86 10.43 2.70
N VAL A 167 -3.71 9.50 3.15
CA VAL A 167 -3.28 8.25 3.78
C VAL A 167 -3.99 7.07 3.15
N LEU A 168 -3.21 6.05 2.79
CA LEU A 168 -3.71 4.70 2.52
C LEU A 168 -3.38 3.78 3.69
N LEU A 169 -4.40 3.24 4.37
CA LEU A 169 -4.25 2.17 5.34
C LEU A 169 -4.34 0.83 4.60
N HIS A 170 -3.18 0.31 4.21
CA HIS A 170 -3.09 -0.92 3.45
C HIS A 170 -3.45 -2.13 4.30
N ALA A 171 -4.08 -3.12 3.67
CA ALA A 171 -4.46 -4.41 4.23
C ALA A 171 -4.98 -4.37 5.68
N PHE A 172 -5.75 -3.35 6.06
CA PHE A 172 -6.08 -3.05 7.45
C PHE A 172 -6.60 -4.27 8.24
N ASP A 173 -5.83 -4.68 9.25
CA ASP A 173 -6.08 -5.89 10.06
C ASP A 173 -6.73 -5.56 11.43
N GLY A 174 -7.48 -4.45 11.48
CA GLY A 174 -8.18 -3.99 12.68
C GLY A 174 -9.69 -4.26 12.66
N ARG A 175 -10.37 -3.89 13.75
CA ARG A 175 -11.84 -3.98 13.84
C ARG A 175 -12.51 -2.92 12.95
N PRO A 176 -13.71 -3.18 12.40
CA PRO A 176 -14.43 -2.17 11.61
C PRO A 176 -14.70 -0.86 12.34
N SER A 177 -14.98 -0.92 13.65
CA SER A 177 -15.15 0.30 14.47
C SER A 177 -13.90 1.17 14.50
N VAL A 178 -12.72 0.55 14.42
CA VAL A 178 -11.44 1.25 14.35
C VAL A 178 -11.26 1.89 12.98
N ALA A 179 -11.55 1.13 11.91
CA ALA A 179 -11.48 1.64 10.54
C ALA A 179 -12.40 2.85 10.30
N MET A 180 -13.58 2.89 10.93
CA MET A 180 -14.49 4.04 10.81
C MET A 180 -13.92 5.35 11.39
N GLU A 181 -12.94 5.29 12.30
CA GLU A 181 -12.21 6.50 12.70
C GLU A 181 -11.30 7.01 11.58
N GLY A 182 -10.64 6.12 10.85
CA GLY A 182 -9.87 6.47 9.65
C GLY A 182 -10.76 7.02 8.53
N VAL A 183 -11.94 6.44 8.30
CA VAL A 183 -12.91 6.97 7.32
C VAL A 183 -13.32 8.40 7.68
N ARG A 184 -13.63 8.68 8.96
CA ARG A 184 -13.97 10.03 9.43
C ARG A 184 -12.80 11.01 9.30
N ALA A 185 -11.57 10.51 9.39
CA ALA A 185 -10.36 11.29 9.15
C ALA A 185 -10.08 11.53 7.66
N GLY A 186 -10.85 10.94 6.75
CA GLY A 186 -10.64 11.05 5.30
C GLY A 186 -9.62 10.06 4.73
N TYR A 187 -9.22 9.04 5.50
CA TYR A 187 -8.25 8.03 5.05
C TYR A 187 -8.90 6.98 4.16
N PHE A 188 -8.09 6.39 3.28
CA PHE A 188 -8.48 5.32 2.38
C PHE A 188 -8.02 3.95 2.90
N PHE A 189 -8.68 2.89 2.47
CA PHE A 189 -8.38 1.51 2.83
C PHE A 189 -8.29 0.67 1.57
N SER A 190 -7.14 0.07 1.30
CA SER A 190 -7.00 -0.89 0.20
C SER A 190 -7.33 -2.31 0.65
N ILE A 191 -7.86 -3.10 -0.29
CA ILE A 191 -8.37 -4.44 -0.03
C ILE A 191 -7.63 -5.46 -0.91
N PRO A 192 -6.92 -6.44 -0.30
CA PRO A 192 -6.17 -7.46 -1.02
C PRO A 192 -7.04 -8.68 -1.35
N PRO A 193 -6.65 -9.52 -2.34
CA PRO A 193 -7.44 -10.67 -2.79
C PRO A 193 -7.59 -11.76 -1.73
N SER A 194 -6.73 -11.78 -0.70
CA SER A 194 -6.94 -12.63 0.49
C SER A 194 -8.27 -12.40 1.22
N ILE A 195 -9.03 -11.34 0.88
CA ILE A 195 -10.38 -11.12 1.40
C ILE A 195 -11.31 -12.32 1.22
N ILE A 196 -11.17 -13.08 0.13
CA ILE A 196 -12.03 -14.25 -0.13
C ILE A 196 -11.88 -15.33 0.94
N ARG A 197 -10.75 -15.37 1.65
CA ARG A 197 -10.45 -16.32 2.74
C ARG A 197 -10.32 -15.68 4.12
N SER A 198 -10.33 -14.35 4.23
CA SER A 198 -10.11 -13.64 5.50
C SER A 198 -11.40 -13.07 6.09
N GLY A 199 -12.01 -13.80 7.04
CA GLY A 199 -13.23 -13.37 7.71
C GLY A 199 -13.14 -11.98 8.39
N GLN A 200 -11.95 -11.53 8.79
CA GLN A 200 -11.74 -10.17 9.30
C GLN A 200 -11.96 -9.13 8.19
N LYS A 201 -11.32 -9.29 7.02
CA LYS A 201 -11.45 -8.37 5.88
C LYS A 201 -12.87 -8.36 5.32
N GLN A 202 -13.55 -9.52 5.33
CA GLN A 202 -14.96 -9.61 4.93
C GLN A 202 -15.88 -8.77 5.83
N LYS A 203 -15.65 -8.77 7.16
CA LYS A 203 -16.39 -7.90 8.09
C LYS A 203 -16.06 -6.42 7.87
N LEU A 204 -14.80 -6.11 7.54
CA LEU A 204 -14.34 -4.76 7.26
C LEU A 204 -15.05 -4.16 6.03
N VAL A 205 -15.00 -4.85 4.88
CA VAL A 205 -15.59 -4.35 3.62
C VAL A 205 -17.09 -4.15 3.70
N LYS A 206 -17.81 -4.98 4.48
CA LYS A 206 -19.24 -4.78 4.73
C LYS A 206 -19.53 -3.38 5.31
N GLN A 207 -18.67 -2.89 6.20
CA GLN A 207 -18.87 -1.62 6.91
C GLN A 207 -18.24 -0.41 6.19
N LEU A 208 -17.13 -0.59 5.48
CA LEU A 208 -16.44 0.50 4.79
C LEU A 208 -17.30 1.09 3.66
N PRO A 209 -17.44 2.42 3.53
CA PRO A 209 -18.07 3.02 2.36
C PRO A 209 -17.18 2.83 1.12
N LEU A 210 -17.78 2.55 -0.04
CA LEU A 210 -17.03 2.33 -1.29
C LEU A 210 -16.16 3.55 -1.66
N THR A 211 -16.59 4.75 -1.30
CA THR A 211 -15.87 6.02 -1.51
C THR A 211 -14.58 6.16 -0.68
N SER A 212 -14.32 5.25 0.26
CA SER A 212 -13.06 5.17 1.02
C SER A 212 -12.27 3.89 0.72
N ILE A 213 -12.74 3.06 -0.22
CA ILE A 213 -12.08 1.80 -0.59
C ILE A 213 -11.17 2.03 -1.80
N CYS A 214 -9.97 1.46 -1.74
CA CYS A 214 -9.06 1.26 -2.87
C CYS A 214 -8.83 -0.25 -3.08
N LEU A 215 -8.17 -0.62 -4.16
CA LEU A 215 -7.79 -2.00 -4.43
C LEU A 215 -6.28 -2.16 -4.25
N GLU A 216 -5.85 -3.33 -3.79
CA GLU A 216 -4.44 -3.72 -3.76
C GLU A 216 -4.30 -5.23 -3.99
N THR A 217 -3.07 -5.67 -4.16
CA THR A 217 -2.72 -7.08 -4.03
C THR A 217 -1.86 -7.41 -2.83
N ASP A 218 -0.97 -6.49 -2.45
CA ASP A 218 0.17 -6.78 -1.57
C ASP A 218 1.07 -7.90 -2.12
N SER A 219 1.10 -8.07 -3.44
CA SER A 219 1.97 -9.04 -4.12
C SER A 219 3.43 -8.87 -3.67
N PRO A 220 4.16 -9.96 -3.32
CA PRO A 220 3.82 -11.38 -3.52
C PRO A 220 2.94 -12.00 -2.43
N ALA A 221 2.60 -11.25 -1.39
CA ALA A 221 1.81 -11.71 -0.25
C ALA A 221 0.29 -11.53 -0.45
N LEU A 222 -0.47 -11.90 0.59
CA LEU A 222 -1.93 -11.72 0.70
C LEU A 222 -2.77 -12.17 -0.52
N GLY A 223 -2.32 -13.24 -1.17
CA GLY A 223 -3.04 -13.88 -2.26
C GLY A 223 -4.33 -14.60 -1.85
N PRO A 224 -5.13 -15.02 -2.85
CA PRO A 224 -6.34 -15.82 -2.66
C PRO A 224 -6.03 -17.13 -1.94
N GLU A 225 -4.86 -17.72 -2.21
CA GLU A 225 -4.34 -18.92 -1.57
C GLU A 225 -3.24 -18.57 -0.55
N LYS A 226 -3.06 -19.38 0.49
CA LYS A 226 -1.99 -19.19 1.48
C LYS A 226 -0.72 -19.87 0.97
N GLN A 227 0.44 -19.24 1.21
CA GLN A 227 1.77 -19.78 0.83
C GLN A 227 1.96 -20.01 -0.68
N VAL A 228 1.09 -19.41 -1.50
CA VAL A 228 1.22 -19.33 -2.96
C VAL A 228 1.50 -17.88 -3.30
N ARG A 229 2.46 -17.65 -4.21
CA ARG A 229 2.81 -16.30 -4.67
C ARG A 229 1.57 -15.62 -5.24
N ASN A 230 1.30 -14.40 -4.80
CA ASN A 230 0.22 -13.58 -5.32
C ASN A 230 0.75 -12.66 -6.43
N GLU A 231 -0.03 -12.40 -7.46
CA GLU A 231 0.35 -11.49 -8.55
C GLU A 231 -0.62 -10.32 -8.74
N PRO A 232 -0.15 -9.18 -9.32
CA PRO A 232 -0.94 -7.96 -9.47
C PRO A 232 -2.28 -8.12 -10.20
N TRP A 233 -2.41 -9.09 -11.11
CA TRP A 233 -3.69 -9.34 -11.80
C TRP A 233 -4.80 -9.83 -10.86
N ASN A 234 -4.46 -10.38 -9.68
CA ASN A 234 -5.44 -10.81 -8.70
C ASN A 234 -6.20 -9.64 -8.05
N VAL A 235 -5.84 -8.39 -8.36
CA VAL A 235 -6.62 -7.20 -7.94
C VAL A 235 -8.08 -7.25 -8.41
N SER A 236 -8.37 -7.96 -9.51
CA SER A 236 -9.75 -8.20 -9.97
C SER A 236 -10.57 -9.02 -8.97
N ILE A 237 -9.95 -9.97 -8.26
CA ILE A 237 -10.62 -10.78 -7.23
C ILE A 237 -11.11 -9.89 -6.08
N SER A 238 -10.32 -8.89 -5.68
CA SER A 238 -10.76 -7.89 -4.70
C SER A 238 -11.97 -7.13 -5.19
N ALA A 239 -11.95 -6.66 -6.45
CA ALA A 239 -13.05 -5.92 -7.06
C ALA A 239 -14.34 -6.75 -7.14
N GLU A 240 -14.25 -8.01 -7.60
CA GLU A 240 -15.37 -8.95 -7.66
C GLU A 240 -15.98 -9.20 -6.28
N TYR A 241 -15.14 -9.44 -5.27
CA TYR A 241 -15.61 -9.66 -3.90
C TYR A 241 -16.33 -8.43 -3.34
N ILE A 242 -15.77 -7.23 -3.53
CA ILE A 242 -16.39 -5.98 -3.08
C ILE A 242 -17.74 -5.79 -3.78
N ALA A 243 -17.82 -6.00 -5.10
CA ALA A 243 -19.05 -5.85 -5.88
C ALA A 243 -20.16 -6.76 -5.35
N GLN A 244 -19.83 -8.04 -5.11
CA GLN A 244 -20.76 -9.01 -4.53
C GLN A 244 -21.26 -8.58 -3.14
N VAL A 245 -20.36 -8.13 -2.26
CA VAL A 245 -20.73 -7.71 -0.90
C VAL A 245 -21.55 -6.42 -0.89
N LYS A 246 -21.30 -5.51 -1.83
CA LYS A 246 -21.99 -4.22 -1.94
C LYS A 246 -23.27 -4.29 -2.77
N GLY A 247 -23.51 -5.37 -3.51
CA GLY A 247 -24.70 -5.53 -4.35
C GLY A 247 -24.71 -4.60 -5.56
N ILE A 248 -23.53 -4.32 -6.13
CA ILE A 248 -23.32 -3.42 -7.27
C ILE A 248 -22.50 -4.11 -8.37
N SER A 249 -22.34 -3.46 -9.51
CA SER A 249 -21.52 -3.98 -10.62
C SER A 249 -20.02 -3.95 -10.30
N VAL A 250 -19.25 -4.84 -10.94
CA VAL A 250 -17.78 -4.83 -10.83
C VAL A 250 -17.21 -3.57 -11.48
N GLU A 251 -17.81 -3.13 -12.58
CA GLU A 251 -17.46 -1.88 -13.26
C GLU A 251 -17.58 -0.67 -12.32
N GLU A 252 -18.67 -0.57 -11.55
CA GLU A 252 -18.83 0.51 -10.57
C GLU A 252 -17.75 0.48 -9.47
N VAL A 253 -17.37 -0.71 -9.00
CA VAL A 253 -16.24 -0.86 -8.06
C VAL A 253 -14.94 -0.36 -8.69
N ILE A 254 -14.64 -0.77 -9.93
CA ILE A 254 -13.43 -0.35 -10.64
C ILE A 254 -13.42 1.17 -10.82
N GLU A 255 -14.54 1.76 -11.24
CA GLU A 255 -14.67 3.20 -11.43
C GLU A 255 -14.45 3.98 -10.13
N VAL A 256 -15.16 3.62 -9.06
CA VAL A 256 -15.08 4.35 -7.78
C VAL A 256 -13.73 4.17 -7.12
N THR A 257 -13.19 2.96 -7.09
CA THR A 257 -11.89 2.69 -6.45
C THR A 257 -10.74 3.36 -7.22
N THR A 258 -10.80 3.42 -8.55
CA THR A 258 -9.83 4.16 -9.37
C THR A 258 -9.94 5.67 -9.14
N GLN A 259 -11.15 6.21 -9.03
CA GLN A 259 -11.35 7.60 -8.65
C GLN A 259 -10.82 7.91 -7.24
N ASN A 260 -10.96 6.97 -6.31
CA ASN A 260 -10.39 7.09 -4.97
C ASN A 260 -8.86 7.09 -5.01
N ALA A 261 -8.24 6.20 -5.77
CA ALA A 261 -6.79 6.19 -5.99
C ALA A 261 -6.29 7.52 -6.58
N LEU A 262 -7.02 8.12 -7.53
CA LEU A 262 -6.70 9.44 -8.09
C LEU A 262 -6.83 10.60 -7.09
N LYS A 263 -7.76 10.51 -6.13
CA LYS A 263 -7.90 11.50 -5.04
C LYS A 263 -6.78 11.34 -4.01
N LEU A 264 -6.48 10.10 -3.65
CA LEU A 264 -5.44 9.71 -2.70
C LEU A 264 -4.04 10.05 -3.20
N PHE A 265 -3.74 9.78 -4.48
CA PHE A 265 -2.45 10.01 -5.12
C PHE A 265 -2.56 11.09 -6.21
N PRO A 266 -2.46 12.39 -5.89
CA PRO A 266 -2.68 13.47 -6.86
C PRO A 266 -1.76 13.41 -8.09
N LYS A 267 -0.50 12.97 -7.89
CA LYS A 267 0.47 12.80 -8.98
C LYS A 267 0.06 11.70 -9.97
N LEU A 268 -0.79 10.74 -9.58
CA LEU A 268 -1.26 9.65 -10.44
C LEU A 268 -1.94 10.16 -11.71
N ARG A 269 -2.76 11.21 -11.62
CA ARG A 269 -3.47 11.78 -12.77
C ARG A 269 -2.49 12.26 -13.85
N HIS A 270 -1.39 12.89 -13.45
CA HIS A 270 -0.38 13.37 -14.39
C HIS A 270 0.47 12.25 -14.98
N LEU A 271 0.65 11.15 -14.24
CA LEU A 271 1.43 10.00 -14.68
C LEU A 271 0.66 9.09 -15.64
N LEU A 272 -0.67 9.01 -15.54
CA LEU A 272 -1.53 8.25 -16.45
C LEU A 272 -1.90 8.99 -17.75
N GLN A 273 -1.63 10.30 -17.84
CA GLN A 273 -1.91 11.12 -19.02
C GLN A 273 -0.69 11.34 -19.92
N LYS A 274 0.48 10.83 -19.52
CA LYS A 274 1.72 10.84 -20.30
C LYS A 274 1.91 9.49 -20.98
#